data_AF-A0A6S6FZ36-F1
#
_entry.id   AF-A0A6S6FZ36-F1
#
_cell.length_a   1.000
_cell.length_b   1.000
_cell.length_c   1.000
_cell.angle_alpha   90.00
_cell.angle_beta   90.00
_cell.angle_gamma   90.00
#
_symmetry.space_group_name_H-M   'P 1'
#
loop_
_entity.id
_entity.type
_entity.pdbx_description
1 polymer ?
#
loop_
_entity_poly.entity_id
_entity_poly.type
_entity_poly.pdbx_seq_one_letter_code
_entity_poly.pdbx_strand_id
1 'polypeptide(L)'
;MKHIRGREVTQISIEDIEFDRTGAVDERYLQLIKQQYEGTLKIGLTRLRSGDVVPGFYIRENGRNIHISSNPPREVGIMQSHIKSGGRPSLEVYWNNFAPKGGGYVCPDAEWLEIYASLGIVKVPVRILRPKKLPGDEGSVWIEADGPCASLSQIVSPLSGDYAAYRDAISVDVDTAFCFLEQECIAAQNAVRDFHDGDTEVHYHQMVHAVLRRHGRALNSISLLIKEGRLEHASLVARSTYEAFLNYCLDWLSPEFFGPRMQFMGMIENNSELGGVDGNVLRNFKSFLSNTFEKARASSLGVNFYKGFYPTLSRVVHQSYLYVEREASDFNDTPDEAGSVTRLVLCMNVITFALVERVLDDVGAQT
;
A
#
# COMPACT_ATOMS: atom_id res chain seq x y z
N MET A 1 -26.22 -14.99 11.26
CA MET A 1 -26.41 -14.13 10.08
C MET A 1 -26.97 -12.79 10.53
N LYS A 2 -26.15 -11.73 10.62
CA LYS A 2 -26.65 -10.36 10.80
C LYS A 2 -26.93 -9.81 9.42
N HIS A 3 -28.15 -9.33 9.19
CA HIS A 3 -28.55 -8.67 7.96
C HIS A 3 -27.67 -7.44 7.72
N ILE A 4 -27.00 -7.40 6.57
CA ILE A 4 -26.37 -6.20 6.02
C ILE A 4 -27.49 -5.18 5.80
N ARG A 5 -27.66 -4.21 6.70
CA ARG A 5 -28.50 -3.04 6.42
C ARG A 5 -27.70 -2.15 5.48
N GLY A 6 -27.85 -2.37 4.17
CA GLY A 6 -27.39 -1.40 3.19
C GLY A 6 -28.00 -0.04 3.53
N ARG A 7 -27.18 1.03 3.48
CA ARG A 7 -27.70 2.41 3.50
C ARG A 7 -28.80 2.53 2.44
N GLU A 8 -29.89 3.25 2.77
CA GLU A 8 -30.93 3.57 1.78
C GLU A 8 -30.28 4.23 0.56
N VAL A 9 -30.34 3.55 -0.58
CA VAL A 9 -29.88 4.09 -1.86
C VAL A 9 -31.00 4.99 -2.36
N THR A 10 -30.83 6.30 -2.23
CA THR A 10 -31.75 7.27 -2.82
C THR A 10 -31.50 7.32 -4.32
N GLN A 11 -32.48 6.88 -5.13
CA GLN A 11 -32.43 7.12 -6.57
C GLN A 11 -32.67 8.62 -6.83
N ILE A 12 -31.65 9.30 -7.33
CA ILE A 12 -31.75 10.69 -7.80
C ILE A 12 -32.01 10.61 -9.31
N SER A 13 -33.04 11.30 -9.81
CA SER A 13 -33.26 11.40 -11.25
C SER A 13 -32.12 12.21 -11.88
N ILE A 14 -31.67 11.84 -13.08
CA ILE A 14 -30.70 12.64 -13.83
C ILE A 14 -31.21 14.07 -14.05
N GLU A 15 -32.53 14.23 -14.13
CA GLU A 15 -33.23 15.50 -14.30
C GLU A 15 -33.11 16.42 -13.07
N ASP A 16 -32.87 15.85 -11.89
CA ASP A 16 -32.69 16.56 -10.62
C ASP A 16 -31.22 16.97 -10.38
N ILE A 17 -30.30 16.58 -11.28
CA ILE A 17 -28.89 16.93 -11.18
C ILE A 17 -28.66 18.29 -11.84
N GLU A 18 -28.46 19.32 -11.01
CA GLU A 18 -28.03 20.64 -11.48
C GLU A 18 -26.57 20.60 -11.94
N PHE A 19 -26.36 20.70 -13.24
CA PHE A 19 -25.02 20.88 -13.82
C PHE A 19 -24.67 22.36 -13.82
N ASP A 20 -23.60 22.73 -13.11
CA ASP A 20 -22.97 24.02 -13.32
C ASP A 20 -22.31 24.04 -14.72
N ARG A 21 -22.99 24.68 -15.67
CA ARG A 21 -22.52 24.85 -17.06
C ARG A 21 -21.58 26.05 -17.24
N THR A 22 -21.29 26.78 -16.17
CA THR A 22 -20.49 28.02 -16.21
C THR A 22 -19.05 27.82 -15.74
N GLY A 23 -18.76 26.71 -15.08
CA GLY A 23 -17.40 26.31 -14.69
C GLY A 23 -16.52 26.00 -15.90
N ALA A 24 -15.23 26.33 -15.80
CA ALA A 24 -14.25 25.93 -16.80
C ALA A 24 -14.08 24.41 -16.79
N VAL A 25 -14.03 23.81 -17.98
CA VAL A 25 -14.03 22.35 -18.17
C VAL A 25 -12.64 21.86 -18.57
N ASP A 26 -12.18 20.80 -17.90
CA ASP A 26 -10.99 20.07 -18.31
C ASP A 26 -11.34 19.02 -19.37
N GLU A 27 -11.34 19.43 -20.64
CA GLU A 27 -11.62 18.55 -21.79
C GLU A 27 -10.71 17.32 -21.84
N ARG A 28 -9.47 17.47 -21.38
CA ARG A 28 -8.51 16.36 -21.36
C ARG A 28 -8.89 15.35 -20.29
N TYR A 29 -9.28 15.81 -19.11
CA TYR A 29 -9.79 14.94 -18.06
C TYR A 29 -11.05 14.20 -18.51
N LEU A 30 -12.03 14.90 -19.08
CA LEU A 30 -13.25 14.28 -19.62
C LEU A 30 -12.94 13.20 -20.65
N GLN A 31 -11.99 13.44 -21.56
CA GLN A 31 -11.56 12.44 -22.52
C GLN A 31 -10.93 11.21 -21.85
N LEU A 32 -10.12 11.40 -20.80
CA LEU A 32 -9.52 10.30 -20.04
C LEU A 32 -10.58 9.48 -19.30
N ILE A 33 -11.53 10.14 -18.64
CA ILE A 33 -12.64 9.49 -17.94
C ILE A 33 -13.50 8.68 -18.92
N LYS A 34 -13.81 9.25 -20.09
CA LYS A 34 -14.50 8.51 -21.16
C LYS A 34 -13.73 7.26 -21.57
N GLN A 35 -12.42 7.37 -21.81
CA GLN A 35 -11.57 6.22 -22.15
C GLN A 35 -11.53 5.16 -21.03
N GLN A 36 -11.59 5.58 -19.77
CA GLN A 36 -11.67 4.69 -18.62
C GLN A 36 -12.98 3.90 -18.61
N TYR A 37 -14.13 4.55 -18.82
CA TYR A 37 -15.42 3.86 -18.92
C TYR A 37 -15.54 2.96 -20.15
N GLU A 38 -14.88 3.32 -21.25
CA GLU A 38 -14.77 2.48 -22.45
C GLU A 38 -13.75 1.33 -22.29
N GLY A 39 -13.01 1.28 -21.18
CA GLY A 39 -12.00 0.25 -20.92
C GLY A 39 -10.73 0.38 -21.76
N THR A 40 -10.55 1.47 -22.49
CA THR A 40 -9.37 1.69 -23.36
C THR A 40 -8.21 2.36 -22.64
N LEU A 41 -8.44 2.82 -21.40
CA LEU A 41 -7.44 3.50 -20.60
C LEU A 41 -6.71 2.55 -19.66
N LYS A 42 -5.37 2.63 -19.68
CA LYS A 42 -4.51 2.06 -18.64
C LYS A 42 -4.50 2.98 -17.41
N ILE A 43 -4.61 2.39 -16.22
CA ILE A 43 -4.66 3.11 -14.94
C ILE A 43 -3.52 2.63 -14.05
N GLY A 44 -2.76 3.55 -13.46
CA GLY A 44 -1.74 3.23 -12.47
C GLY A 44 -2.27 3.40 -11.05
N LEU A 45 -2.34 2.32 -10.27
CA LEU A 45 -2.66 2.35 -8.85
C LEU A 45 -1.38 2.58 -8.06
N THR A 46 -1.31 3.63 -7.26
CA THR A 46 -0.16 3.97 -6.41
C THR A 46 -0.55 4.99 -5.34
N ARG A 47 0.43 5.47 -4.57
CA ARG A 47 0.29 6.64 -3.70
C ARG A 47 1.23 7.75 -4.13
N LEU A 48 0.77 8.99 -4.01
CA LEU A 48 1.58 10.20 -4.17
C LEU A 48 1.56 11.00 -2.88
N ARG A 49 2.59 11.83 -2.65
CA ARG A 49 2.52 12.83 -1.58
C ARG A 49 1.41 13.82 -1.93
N SER A 50 0.60 14.22 -0.97
CA SER A 50 -0.49 15.18 -1.19
C SER A 50 0.04 16.50 -1.76
N GLY A 51 1.22 16.95 -1.32
CA GLY A 51 1.89 18.15 -1.85
C GLY A 51 2.42 18.04 -3.29
N ASP A 52 2.52 16.83 -3.86
CA ASP A 52 2.94 16.62 -5.25
C ASP A 52 1.76 16.64 -6.24
N VAL A 53 0.52 16.68 -5.73
CA VAL A 53 -0.71 16.74 -6.53
C VAL A 53 -1.26 18.16 -6.48
N VAL A 54 -1.44 18.77 -7.65
CA VAL A 54 -2.01 20.12 -7.74
C VAL A 54 -3.54 20.02 -7.83
N PRO A 55 -4.30 20.64 -6.91
CA PRO A 55 -5.76 20.69 -6.99
C PRO A 55 -6.21 21.51 -8.21
N GLY A 56 -7.23 21.05 -8.93
CA GLY A 56 -7.68 21.64 -10.18
C GLY A 56 -6.84 21.21 -11.39
N PHE A 57 -6.70 22.09 -12.38
CA PHE A 57 -6.00 21.79 -13.63
C PHE A 57 -5.47 23.06 -14.32
N TYR A 58 -4.68 22.87 -15.38
CA TYR A 58 -4.13 23.96 -16.16
C TYR A 58 -4.66 23.93 -17.58
N ILE A 59 -5.05 25.11 -18.08
CA ILE A 59 -5.38 25.34 -19.49
C ILE A 59 -4.41 26.33 -20.10
N ARG A 60 -4.36 26.35 -21.44
CA ARG A 60 -3.58 27.34 -22.18
C ARG A 60 -4.51 28.33 -22.85
N GLU A 61 -4.46 29.58 -22.41
CA GLU A 61 -5.22 30.69 -23.00
C GLU A 61 -4.28 31.82 -23.40
N ASN A 62 -4.43 32.34 -24.62
CA ASN A 62 -3.63 33.45 -25.15
C ASN A 62 -2.11 33.24 -24.98
N GLY A 63 -1.65 31.99 -25.13
CA GLY A 63 -0.25 31.61 -24.99
C GLY A 63 0.26 31.47 -23.55
N ARG A 64 -0.56 31.77 -22.53
CA ARG A 64 -0.24 31.64 -21.10
C ARG A 64 -0.87 30.38 -20.51
N ASN A 65 -0.21 29.81 -19.50
CA ASN A 65 -0.77 28.73 -18.71
C ASN A 65 -1.57 29.35 -17.56
N ILE A 66 -2.84 29.01 -17.46
CA ILE A 66 -3.75 29.49 -16.41
C ILE A 66 -4.14 28.30 -15.56
N HIS A 67 -3.99 28.43 -14.25
CA HIS A 67 -4.45 27.45 -13.28
C HIS A 67 -5.92 27.72 -12.95
N ILE A 68 -6.73 26.68 -13.06
CA ILE A 68 -8.13 26.66 -12.64
C ILE A 68 -8.17 25.79 -11.39
N SER A 69 -8.47 26.40 -10.25
CA SER A 69 -8.62 25.70 -8.97
C SER A 69 -9.85 24.80 -8.98
N SER A 70 -9.78 23.70 -8.22
CA SER A 70 -10.94 22.90 -7.89
C SER A 70 -11.91 23.68 -7.01
N ASN A 71 -13.17 23.23 -7.00
CA ASN A 71 -14.14 23.70 -6.01
C ASN A 71 -13.74 23.19 -4.61
N PRO A 72 -14.01 23.97 -3.55
CA PRO A 72 -13.81 23.49 -2.20
C PRO A 72 -14.80 22.35 -1.89
N PRO A 73 -14.43 21.42 -0.99
CA PRO A 73 -15.26 20.29 -0.60
C PRO A 73 -16.57 20.74 0.03
N ARG A 74 -17.69 20.18 -0.45
CA ARG A 74 -19.03 20.56 0.00
C ARG A 74 -19.42 19.91 1.33
N GLU A 75 -18.98 18.67 1.58
CA GLU A 75 -19.39 17.85 2.73
C GLU A 75 -18.21 17.42 3.62
N VAL A 76 -17.39 18.40 4.03
CA VAL A 76 -16.14 18.16 4.79
C VAL A 76 -16.30 17.17 5.94
N GLY A 77 -17.32 17.34 6.79
CA GLY A 77 -17.53 16.47 7.96
C GLY A 77 -17.84 15.02 7.60
N ILE A 78 -18.65 14.78 6.56
CA ILE A 78 -19.01 13.43 6.09
C ILE A 78 -17.79 12.76 5.47
N MET A 79 -17.03 13.50 4.65
CA MET A 79 -15.83 13.00 4.00
C MET A 79 -14.71 12.68 5.00
N GLN A 80 -14.50 13.55 6.01
CA GLN A 80 -13.57 13.28 7.10
C GLN A 80 -13.99 12.06 7.91
N SER A 81 -15.28 11.94 8.26
CA SER A 81 -15.81 10.77 8.95
C SER A 81 -15.59 9.49 8.13
N HIS A 82 -15.82 9.54 6.81
CA HIS A 82 -15.57 8.40 5.93
C HIS A 82 -14.11 7.93 5.98
N ILE A 83 -13.15 8.86 5.89
CA ILE A 83 -11.72 8.52 6.00
C ILE A 83 -11.37 7.97 7.39
N LYS A 84 -11.88 8.59 8.46
CA LYS A 84 -11.65 8.13 9.83
C LYS A 84 -12.31 6.78 10.13
N SER A 85 -13.41 6.44 9.47
CA SER A 85 -14.01 5.10 9.52
C SER A 85 -13.21 4.04 8.75
N GLY A 86 -12.21 4.45 7.96
CA GLY A 86 -11.34 3.55 7.19
C GLY A 86 -11.58 3.56 5.69
N GLY A 87 -12.39 4.49 5.16
CA GLY A 87 -12.46 4.77 3.73
C GLY A 87 -11.13 5.31 3.21
N ARG A 88 -10.73 4.94 1.99
CA ARG A 88 -9.53 5.47 1.32
C ARG A 88 -9.83 5.73 -0.15
N PRO A 89 -10.72 6.70 -0.46
CA PRO A 89 -11.04 7.05 -1.83
C PRO A 89 -9.80 7.46 -2.60
N SER A 90 -9.60 6.86 -3.77
CA SER A 90 -8.45 7.18 -4.61
C SER A 90 -8.71 8.44 -5.42
N LEU A 91 -7.73 9.34 -5.48
CA LEU A 91 -7.78 10.53 -6.33
C LEU A 91 -7.53 10.15 -7.79
N GLU A 92 -8.35 10.63 -8.71
CA GLU A 92 -8.07 10.51 -10.13
C GLU A 92 -7.15 11.66 -10.56
N VAL A 93 -5.95 11.29 -11.02
CA VAL A 93 -4.90 12.26 -11.35
C VAL A 93 -4.32 12.00 -12.72
N TYR A 94 -3.86 13.04 -13.39
CA TYR A 94 -3.16 12.88 -14.66
C TYR A 94 -2.02 13.90 -14.80
N TRP A 95 -1.06 13.59 -15.66
CA TRP A 95 0.09 14.48 -15.90
C TRP A 95 -0.29 15.65 -16.83
N ASN A 96 -0.24 16.88 -16.33
CA ASN A 96 -0.45 18.09 -17.12
C ASN A 96 0.90 18.78 -17.41
N ASN A 97 1.21 19.00 -18.70
CA ASN A 97 2.47 19.63 -19.13
C ASN A 97 2.50 21.15 -18.87
N PHE A 98 1.36 21.76 -18.58
CA PHE A 98 1.25 23.20 -18.32
C PHE A 98 1.47 23.56 -16.85
N ALA A 99 1.53 22.56 -15.97
CA ALA A 99 1.88 22.77 -14.57
C ALA A 99 3.32 23.29 -14.40
N PRO A 100 3.65 23.92 -13.25
CA PRO A 100 4.97 24.50 -13.00
C PRO A 100 6.12 23.51 -13.21
N LYS A 101 7.33 24.04 -13.47
CA LYS A 101 8.57 23.25 -13.66
C LYS A 101 8.54 22.24 -14.83
N GLY A 102 7.66 22.45 -15.81
CA GLY A 102 7.58 21.60 -17.01
C GLY A 102 6.60 20.43 -16.90
N GLY A 103 5.79 20.39 -15.85
CA GLY A 103 4.66 19.48 -15.71
C GLY A 103 4.52 18.91 -14.31
N GLY A 104 3.34 18.37 -14.02
CA GLY A 104 3.00 17.82 -12.71
C GLY A 104 1.68 17.04 -12.75
N TYR A 105 1.41 16.31 -11.67
CA TYR A 105 0.13 15.64 -11.49
C TYR A 105 -0.91 16.65 -11.03
N VAL A 106 -2.05 16.66 -11.72
CA VAL A 106 -3.19 17.53 -11.40
C VAL A 106 -4.40 16.67 -11.07
N CYS A 107 -5.27 17.18 -10.21
CA CYS A 107 -6.50 16.53 -9.77
C CYS A 107 -7.68 17.49 -9.95
N PRO A 108 -8.42 17.41 -11.07
CA PRO A 108 -9.54 18.31 -11.32
C PRO A 108 -10.63 18.22 -10.24
N ASP A 109 -10.88 17.02 -9.73
CA ASP A 109 -11.81 16.74 -8.63
C ASP A 109 -11.04 16.55 -7.32
N ALA A 110 -10.59 17.67 -6.74
CA ALA A 110 -9.66 17.67 -5.61
C ALA A 110 -10.33 17.67 -4.23
N GLU A 111 -11.66 17.47 -4.12
CA GLU A 111 -12.34 17.54 -2.83
C GLU A 111 -11.69 16.58 -1.81
N TRP A 112 -11.46 15.33 -2.21
CA TRP A 112 -10.78 14.33 -1.37
C TRP A 112 -9.33 14.72 -1.04
N LEU A 113 -8.61 15.37 -1.95
CA LEU A 113 -7.23 15.83 -1.71
C LEU A 113 -7.19 16.85 -0.57
N GLU A 114 -8.11 17.81 -0.57
CA GLU A 114 -8.24 18.81 0.48
C GLU A 114 -8.63 18.18 1.83
N ILE A 115 -9.51 17.17 1.81
CA ILE A 115 -9.85 16.43 3.03
C ILE A 115 -8.64 15.67 3.59
N TYR A 116 -7.89 14.95 2.74
CA TYR A 116 -6.67 14.27 3.18
C TYR A 116 -5.68 15.26 3.81
N ALA A 117 -5.46 16.42 3.17
CA ALA A 117 -4.59 17.45 3.70
C ALA A 117 -5.08 18.00 5.06
N SER A 118 -6.40 18.20 5.22
CA SER A 118 -7.00 18.66 6.48
C SER A 118 -6.82 17.67 7.64
N LEU A 119 -6.63 16.39 7.33
CA LEU A 119 -6.39 15.31 8.29
C LEU A 119 -4.89 15.07 8.52
N GLY A 120 -4.01 15.87 7.92
CA GLY A 120 -2.56 15.70 8.02
C GLY A 120 -2.01 14.50 7.24
N ILE A 121 -2.81 13.88 6.36
CA ILE A 121 -2.40 12.70 5.61
C ILE A 121 -1.40 13.09 4.53
N VAL A 122 -0.23 12.46 4.58
CA VAL A 122 0.93 12.83 3.75
C VAL A 122 0.89 12.14 2.41
N LYS A 123 0.56 10.84 2.37
CA LYS A 123 0.50 10.04 1.15
C LYS A 123 -0.91 9.57 0.86
N VAL A 124 -1.43 9.95 -0.30
CA VAL A 124 -2.82 9.70 -0.69
C VAL A 124 -2.89 8.62 -1.78
N PRO A 125 -3.89 7.72 -1.75
CA PRO A 125 -4.14 6.78 -2.84
C PRO A 125 -4.54 7.53 -4.10
N VAL A 126 -3.92 7.16 -5.22
CA VAL A 126 -4.20 7.77 -6.53
C VAL A 126 -4.40 6.73 -7.62
N ARG A 127 -5.25 7.08 -8.58
CA ARG A 127 -5.45 6.43 -9.87
C ARG A 127 -4.86 7.34 -10.94
N ILE A 128 -3.66 7.02 -11.39
CA ILE A 128 -2.99 7.78 -12.45
C ILE A 128 -3.61 7.39 -13.80
N LEU A 129 -4.32 8.33 -14.39
CA LEU A 129 -4.93 8.20 -15.71
C LEU A 129 -3.83 8.32 -16.78
N ARG A 130 -3.68 7.26 -17.60
CA ARG A 130 -2.60 7.13 -18.59
C ARG A 130 -1.22 7.22 -17.92
N PRO A 131 -0.87 6.26 -17.04
CA PRO A 131 0.37 6.32 -16.29
C PRO A 131 1.57 6.29 -17.22
N LYS A 132 2.59 7.05 -16.86
CA LYS A 132 3.91 7.02 -17.52
C LYS A 132 4.89 6.32 -16.59
N LYS A 133 5.93 5.71 -17.16
CA LYS A 133 7.05 5.19 -16.35
C LYS A 133 7.80 6.39 -15.80
N LEU A 134 7.34 6.92 -14.68
CA LEU A 134 8.06 7.89 -13.89
C LEU A 134 8.49 7.22 -12.59
N PRO A 135 9.74 7.46 -12.16
CA PRO A 135 10.16 7.03 -10.86
C PRO A 135 9.31 7.71 -9.76
N GLY A 136 8.81 6.92 -8.82
CA GLY A 136 8.12 7.39 -7.62
C GLY A 136 8.67 6.75 -6.34
N ASP A 137 8.31 7.32 -5.20
CA ASP A 137 8.69 6.83 -3.86
C ASP A 137 8.00 5.49 -3.51
N GLU A 138 6.89 5.18 -4.17
CA GLU A 138 6.13 3.93 -4.02
C GLU A 138 6.09 3.18 -5.35
N GLY A 139 5.86 1.86 -5.28
CA GLY A 139 5.59 1.07 -6.48
C GLY A 139 4.24 1.45 -7.09
N SER A 140 4.02 1.03 -8.35
CA SER A 140 2.74 1.21 -9.03
C SER A 140 2.30 -0.06 -9.72
N VAL A 141 1.02 -0.40 -9.55
CA VAL A 141 0.37 -1.53 -10.22
C VAL A 141 -0.53 -0.98 -11.31
N TRP A 142 -0.22 -1.31 -12.56
CA TRP A 142 -0.95 -0.83 -13.72
C TRP A 142 -1.98 -1.85 -14.14
N ILE A 143 -3.22 -1.39 -14.30
CA ILE A 143 -4.35 -2.19 -14.73
C ILE A 143 -4.90 -1.66 -16.05
N GLU A 144 -5.47 -2.57 -16.84
CA GLU A 144 -6.24 -2.27 -18.04
C GLU A 144 -7.55 -3.06 -18.01
N ALA A 145 -8.52 -2.67 -18.84
CA ALA A 145 -9.74 -3.45 -18.94
C ALA A 145 -9.49 -4.72 -19.75
N ASP A 146 -10.11 -5.80 -19.29
CA ASP A 146 -10.16 -7.11 -19.94
C ASP A 146 -11.61 -7.58 -19.88
N GLY A 147 -12.40 -7.15 -20.87
CA GLY A 147 -13.86 -7.31 -20.86
C GLY A 147 -14.51 -6.61 -19.66
N PRO A 148 -15.35 -7.30 -18.87
CA PRO A 148 -15.97 -6.72 -17.67
C PRO A 148 -15.02 -6.63 -16.47
N CYS A 149 -13.79 -7.15 -16.60
CA CYS A 149 -12.82 -7.24 -15.51
C CYS A 149 -11.65 -6.28 -15.70
N ALA A 150 -10.92 -6.02 -14.62
CA ALA A 150 -9.58 -5.44 -14.70
C ALA A 150 -8.55 -6.57 -14.84
N SER A 151 -7.49 -6.32 -15.59
CA SER A 151 -6.33 -7.21 -15.69
C SER A 151 -5.04 -6.47 -15.28
N LEU A 152 -4.08 -7.23 -14.74
CA LEU A 152 -2.76 -6.70 -14.46
C LEU A 152 -2.00 -6.49 -15.77
N SER A 153 -1.66 -5.24 -16.06
CA SER A 153 -0.89 -4.86 -17.24
C SER A 153 0.61 -4.77 -16.95
N GLN A 154 0.99 -4.13 -15.84
CA GLN A 154 2.40 -3.92 -15.50
C GLN A 154 2.59 -3.66 -14.01
N ILE A 155 3.79 -3.96 -13.48
CA ILE A 155 4.25 -3.48 -12.17
C ILE A 155 5.49 -2.61 -12.39
N VAL A 156 5.43 -1.39 -11.86
CA VAL A 156 6.55 -0.44 -11.84
C VAL A 156 7.09 -0.41 -10.43
N SER A 157 8.38 -0.71 -10.29
CA SER A 157 9.07 -0.63 -9.00
C SER A 157 9.41 0.81 -8.64
N PRO A 158 9.44 1.15 -7.33
CA PRO A 158 9.91 2.45 -6.87
C PRO A 158 11.37 2.65 -7.25
N LEU A 159 11.85 3.90 -7.21
CA LEU A 159 13.28 4.13 -7.26
C LEU A 159 13.94 3.50 -6.04
N SER A 160 14.97 2.69 -6.30
CA SER A 160 15.81 2.16 -5.23
C SER A 160 16.73 3.28 -4.73
N GLY A 161 16.42 3.81 -3.55
CA GLY A 161 17.35 4.59 -2.72
C GLY A 161 17.92 3.75 -1.57
N ASP A 162 18.64 4.40 -0.66
CA ASP A 162 19.04 3.78 0.61
C ASP A 162 17.80 3.42 1.44
N TYR A 163 17.85 2.30 2.16
CA TYR A 163 16.76 1.91 3.05
C TYR A 163 16.81 2.72 4.34
N ALA A 164 15.74 3.47 4.60
CA ALA A 164 15.56 4.12 5.88
C ALA A 164 15.34 3.08 7.00
N ALA A 165 15.85 3.38 8.19
CA ALA A 165 15.81 2.53 9.37
C ALA A 165 15.94 3.38 10.63
N TYR A 166 15.46 2.87 11.76
CA TYR A 166 15.66 3.53 13.05
C TYR A 166 17.12 3.40 13.48
N ARG A 167 17.80 4.54 13.66
CA ARG A 167 19.21 4.57 14.08
C ARG A 167 19.41 3.91 15.45
N ASP A 168 18.45 4.12 16.35
CA ASP A 168 18.50 3.63 17.73
C ASP A 168 18.50 2.10 17.81
N ALA A 169 17.95 1.41 16.79
CA ALA A 169 17.97 -0.05 16.70
C ALA A 169 19.25 -0.64 16.08
N ILE A 170 20.17 0.19 15.56
CA ILE A 170 21.39 -0.28 14.85
C ILE A 170 22.58 -0.47 15.80
N SER A 171 22.59 0.20 16.96
CA SER A 171 23.75 0.27 17.86
C SER A 171 23.53 -0.38 19.23
N VAL A 172 22.45 -1.14 19.40
CA VAL A 172 22.07 -1.77 20.68
C VAL A 172 22.12 -3.29 20.57
N ASP A 173 22.07 -3.98 21.71
CA ASP A 173 21.96 -5.43 21.73
C ASP A 173 20.62 -5.88 21.12
N VAL A 174 20.56 -7.17 20.74
CA VAL A 174 19.43 -7.77 20.02
C VAL A 174 18.10 -7.59 20.73
N ASP A 175 18.08 -7.73 22.06
CA ASP A 175 16.86 -7.66 22.84
C ASP A 175 16.35 -6.23 22.92
N THR A 176 17.25 -5.29 23.16
CA THR A 176 16.93 -3.87 23.14
C THR A 176 16.44 -3.44 21.76
N ALA A 177 17.06 -3.92 20.67
CA ALA A 177 16.64 -3.60 19.31
C ALA A 177 15.22 -4.09 19.02
N PHE A 178 14.91 -5.36 19.29
CA PHE A 178 13.56 -5.89 19.04
C PHE A 178 12.51 -5.29 19.96
N CYS A 179 12.83 -5.01 21.22
CA CYS A 179 11.95 -4.31 22.14
C CYS A 179 11.60 -2.91 21.60
N PHE A 180 12.60 -2.15 21.16
CA PHE A 180 12.38 -0.85 20.54
C PHE A 180 11.47 -0.95 19.30
N LEU A 181 11.75 -1.86 18.37
CA LEU A 181 10.93 -2.04 17.16
C LEU A 181 9.48 -2.47 17.48
N GLU A 182 9.29 -3.26 18.55
CA GLU A 182 7.96 -3.61 19.04
C GLU A 182 7.22 -2.38 19.59
N GLN A 183 7.90 -1.50 20.34
CA GLN A 183 7.31 -0.25 20.83
C GLN A 183 6.88 0.69 19.70
N GLU A 184 7.68 0.81 18.64
CA GLU A 184 7.29 1.59 17.45
C GLU A 184 6.01 1.05 16.81
N CYS A 185 5.85 -0.28 16.75
CA CYS A 185 4.61 -0.90 16.28
C CYS A 185 3.42 -0.62 17.21
N ILE A 186 3.63 -0.56 18.53
CA ILE A 186 2.58 -0.23 19.51
C ILE A 186 2.17 1.24 19.41
N ALA A 187 3.14 2.15 19.26
CA ALA A 187 2.89 3.57 19.06
C ALA A 187 2.05 3.81 17.80
N ALA A 188 2.41 3.19 16.68
CA ALA A 188 1.64 3.27 15.44
C ALA A 188 0.22 2.66 15.58
N GLN A 189 0.06 1.56 16.33
CA GLN A 189 -1.27 1.00 16.62
C GLN A 189 -2.16 1.98 17.39
N ASN A 190 -1.58 2.65 18.39
CA ASN A 190 -2.30 3.66 19.16
C ASN A 190 -2.70 4.85 18.27
N ALA A 191 -1.81 5.33 17.39
CA ALA A 191 -2.14 6.38 16.43
C ALA A 191 -3.31 6.00 15.52
N VAL A 192 -3.34 4.76 14.99
CA VAL A 192 -4.47 4.27 14.18
C VAL A 192 -5.76 4.22 14.99
N ARG A 193 -5.70 3.74 16.24
CA ARG A 193 -6.88 3.68 17.12
C ARG A 193 -7.42 5.07 17.41
N ASP A 194 -6.54 6.01 17.71
CA ASP A 194 -6.93 7.37 18.10
C ASP A 194 -7.44 8.17 16.89
N PHE A 195 -6.98 7.85 15.67
CA PHE A 195 -7.51 8.41 14.42
C PHE A 195 -8.86 7.81 14.00
N HIS A 196 -9.13 6.55 14.36
CA HIS A 196 -10.30 5.82 13.90
C HIS A 196 -11.61 6.32 14.55
N ASP A 197 -12.59 6.63 13.71
CA ASP A 197 -13.94 7.04 14.11
C ASP A 197 -14.94 6.26 13.27
N GLY A 198 -15.48 5.16 13.79
CA GLY A 198 -16.43 4.29 13.07
C GLY A 198 -16.80 3.03 13.85
N ASP A 199 -18.00 2.49 13.58
CA ASP A 199 -18.58 1.37 14.33
C ASP A 199 -18.64 0.07 13.48
N THR A 200 -17.91 -0.94 13.92
CA THR A 200 -18.17 -2.39 13.77
C THR A 200 -18.11 -3.13 12.41
N GLU A 201 -17.88 -2.50 11.25
CA GLU A 201 -17.54 -3.25 10.02
C GLU A 201 -16.02 -3.36 9.80
N VAL A 202 -15.54 -4.47 9.23
CA VAL A 202 -14.10 -4.70 8.99
C VAL A 202 -13.62 -3.77 7.89
N HIS A 203 -13.13 -2.59 8.29
CA HIS A 203 -12.58 -1.59 7.40
C HIS A 203 -11.04 -1.65 7.35
N TYR A 204 -10.47 -0.89 6.43
CA TYR A 204 -9.02 -0.79 6.22
C TYR A 204 -8.22 -0.54 7.52
N HIS A 205 -8.67 0.35 8.40
CA HIS A 205 -7.97 0.62 9.67
C HIS A 205 -7.84 -0.60 10.59
N GLN A 206 -8.85 -1.48 10.61
CA GLN A 206 -8.77 -2.71 11.41
C GLN A 206 -7.74 -3.68 10.82
N MET A 207 -7.63 -3.73 9.49
CA MET A 207 -6.56 -4.47 8.81
C MET A 207 -5.18 -3.90 9.12
N VAL A 208 -5.02 -2.58 9.02
CA VAL A 208 -3.76 -1.88 9.38
C VAL A 208 -3.36 -2.16 10.83
N HIS A 209 -4.30 -2.02 11.76
CA HIS A 209 -4.08 -2.31 13.18
C HIS A 209 -3.69 -3.79 13.39
N ALA A 210 -4.36 -4.73 12.72
CA ALA A 210 -4.04 -6.16 12.81
C ALA A 210 -2.63 -6.49 12.25
N VAL A 211 -2.23 -5.86 11.13
CA VAL A 211 -0.90 -6.01 10.55
C VAL A 211 0.17 -5.53 11.53
N LEU A 212 0.04 -4.34 12.10
CA LEU A 212 0.99 -3.83 13.09
C LEU A 212 1.07 -4.71 14.34
N ARG A 213 -0.08 -5.15 14.86
CA ARG A 213 -0.12 -6.04 16.02
C ARG A 213 0.56 -7.38 15.76
N ARG A 214 0.33 -7.96 14.58
CA ARG A 214 0.98 -9.20 14.16
C ARG A 214 2.49 -9.00 13.98
N HIS A 215 2.91 -7.88 13.39
CA HIS A 215 4.30 -7.53 13.19
C HIS A 215 5.05 -7.39 14.53
N GLY A 216 4.50 -6.62 15.49
CA GLY A 216 5.05 -6.49 16.83
C GLY A 216 5.22 -7.82 17.57
N ARG A 217 4.19 -8.69 17.53
CA ARG A 217 4.28 -10.04 18.10
C ARG A 217 5.33 -10.92 17.43
N ALA A 218 5.53 -10.75 16.13
CA ALA A 218 6.56 -11.49 15.40
C ALA A 218 7.97 -11.02 15.80
N LEU A 219 8.19 -9.72 16.00
CA LEU A 219 9.45 -9.18 16.54
C LEU A 219 9.77 -9.77 17.92
N ASN A 220 8.77 -9.79 18.80
CA ASN A 220 8.90 -10.41 20.12
C ASN A 220 9.27 -11.90 20.03
N SER A 221 8.58 -12.64 19.15
CA SER A 221 8.85 -14.07 18.92
C SER A 221 10.26 -14.31 18.37
N ILE A 222 10.72 -13.46 17.44
CA ILE A 222 12.08 -13.52 16.87
C ILE A 222 13.12 -13.32 17.98
N SER A 223 12.96 -12.30 18.83
CA SER A 223 13.87 -12.05 19.96
C SER A 223 13.95 -13.27 20.88
N LEU A 224 12.81 -13.82 21.31
CA LEU A 224 12.78 -15.01 22.18
C LEU A 224 13.48 -16.22 21.53
N LEU A 225 13.25 -16.47 20.24
CA LEU A 225 13.89 -17.57 19.53
C LEU A 225 15.41 -17.38 19.42
N ILE A 226 15.89 -16.16 19.21
CA ILE A 226 17.34 -15.88 19.19
C ILE A 226 17.96 -16.10 20.56
N LYS A 227 17.33 -15.64 21.65
CA LYS A 227 17.83 -15.85 23.03
C LYS A 227 17.99 -17.34 23.37
N GLU A 228 17.10 -18.18 22.85
CA GLU A 228 17.12 -19.64 23.04
C GLU A 228 18.03 -20.36 22.03
N GLY A 229 18.83 -19.65 21.23
CA GLY A 229 19.73 -20.25 20.24
C GLY A 229 19.00 -20.89 19.06
N ARG A 230 17.80 -20.42 18.71
CA ARG A 230 16.94 -20.95 17.62
C ARG A 230 16.86 -19.99 16.44
N LEU A 231 18.01 -19.55 15.92
CA LEU A 231 18.10 -18.55 14.84
C LEU A 231 17.36 -18.96 13.56
N GLU A 232 17.36 -20.24 13.22
CA GLU A 232 16.64 -20.76 12.05
C GLU A 232 15.14 -20.53 12.16
N HIS A 233 14.57 -20.86 13.32
CA HIS A 233 13.15 -20.66 13.61
C HIS A 233 12.81 -19.17 13.63
N ALA A 234 13.71 -18.34 14.17
CA ALA A 234 13.58 -16.88 14.11
C ALA A 234 13.53 -16.39 12.65
N SER A 235 14.34 -16.98 11.76
CA SER A 235 14.35 -16.67 10.33
C SER A 235 13.05 -17.10 9.63
N LEU A 236 12.44 -18.23 10.03
CA LEU A 236 11.12 -18.64 9.54
C LEU A 236 10.04 -17.59 9.88
N VAL A 237 10.05 -17.10 11.12
CA VAL A 237 9.12 -16.06 11.57
C VAL A 237 9.37 -14.77 10.78
N ALA A 238 10.62 -14.34 10.64
CA ALA A 238 10.98 -13.15 9.86
C ALA A 238 10.54 -13.23 8.40
N ARG A 239 10.61 -14.41 7.78
CA ARG A 239 10.07 -14.64 6.43
C ARG A 239 8.57 -14.40 6.38
N SER A 240 7.82 -15.01 7.29
CA SER A 240 6.37 -14.85 7.37
C SER A 240 5.99 -13.38 7.59
N THR A 241 6.76 -12.68 8.43
CA THR A 241 6.58 -11.25 8.68
C THR A 241 6.81 -10.40 7.43
N TYR A 242 7.88 -10.69 6.67
CA TYR A 242 8.14 -9.97 5.42
C TYR A 242 7.07 -10.24 4.35
N GLU A 243 6.61 -11.50 4.21
CA GLU A 243 5.51 -11.82 3.30
C GLU A 243 4.20 -11.11 3.69
N ALA A 244 3.90 -11.00 5.00
CA ALA A 244 2.77 -10.23 5.50
C ALA A 244 2.91 -8.74 5.20
N PHE A 245 4.11 -8.17 5.37
CA PHE A 245 4.42 -6.79 4.98
C PHE A 245 4.20 -6.55 3.48
N LEU A 246 4.60 -7.49 2.62
CA LEU A 246 4.37 -7.39 1.18
C LEU A 246 2.89 -7.41 0.81
N ASN A 247 2.06 -8.19 1.50
CA ASN A 247 0.61 -8.16 1.33
C ASN A 247 0.02 -6.81 1.76
N TYR A 248 0.47 -6.29 2.90
CA TYR A 248 0.11 -4.95 3.35
C TYR A 248 0.48 -3.88 2.31
N CYS A 249 1.66 -3.97 1.68
CA CYS A 249 2.06 -3.02 0.64
C CYS A 249 1.08 -2.98 -0.53
N LEU A 250 0.42 -4.08 -0.88
CA LEU A 250 -0.60 -4.05 -1.93
C LEU A 250 -1.86 -3.32 -1.49
N ASP A 251 -2.35 -3.63 -0.28
CA ASP A 251 -3.49 -2.93 0.31
C ASP A 251 -3.20 -1.43 0.44
N TRP A 252 -1.99 -1.10 0.90
CA TRP A 252 -1.46 0.26 1.00
C TRP A 252 -1.62 1.05 -0.29
N LEU A 253 -1.22 0.50 -1.44
CA LEU A 253 -1.23 1.24 -2.71
C LEU A 253 -2.64 1.66 -3.17
N SER A 254 -3.64 0.82 -2.93
CA SER A 254 -5.03 1.13 -3.28
C SER A 254 -5.99 0.26 -2.45
N PRO A 255 -6.35 0.69 -1.22
CA PRO A 255 -7.09 -0.14 -0.28
C PRO A 255 -8.45 -0.58 -0.80
N GLU A 256 -9.18 0.33 -1.45
CA GLU A 256 -10.51 0.04 -2.00
C GLU A 256 -10.47 -0.85 -3.25
N PHE A 257 -9.30 -0.98 -3.89
CA PHE A 257 -9.12 -1.90 -5.00
C PHE A 257 -8.61 -3.28 -4.53
N PHE A 258 -7.51 -3.32 -3.78
CA PHE A 258 -6.86 -4.57 -3.39
C PHE A 258 -7.50 -5.25 -2.19
N GLY A 259 -7.94 -4.50 -1.18
CA GLY A 259 -8.51 -5.03 0.05
C GLY A 259 -9.68 -6.00 -0.21
N PRO A 260 -10.76 -5.58 -0.89
CA PRO A 260 -11.88 -6.46 -1.21
C PRO A 260 -11.48 -7.69 -2.04
N ARG A 261 -10.53 -7.53 -2.98
CA ARG A 261 -10.06 -8.62 -3.84
C ARG A 261 -9.26 -9.66 -3.05
N MET A 262 -8.39 -9.23 -2.14
CA MET A 262 -7.63 -10.14 -1.27
C MET A 262 -8.54 -10.86 -0.27
N GLN A 263 -9.51 -10.17 0.33
CA GLN A 263 -10.52 -10.80 1.19
C GLN A 263 -11.32 -11.85 0.43
N PHE A 264 -11.78 -11.51 -0.77
CA PHE A 264 -12.52 -12.41 -1.64
C PHE A 264 -11.70 -13.66 -2.04
N MET A 265 -10.42 -13.49 -2.37
CA MET A 265 -9.52 -14.63 -2.62
C MET A 265 -9.39 -15.55 -1.42
N GLY A 266 -9.19 -14.99 -0.22
CA GLY A 266 -9.13 -15.79 1.01
C GLY A 266 -10.44 -16.55 1.29
N MET A 267 -11.59 -15.99 0.92
CA MET A 267 -12.87 -16.69 1.05
C MET A 267 -13.01 -17.87 0.08
N ILE A 268 -12.52 -17.72 -1.16
CA ILE A 268 -12.53 -18.81 -2.16
C ILE A 268 -11.57 -19.93 -1.76
N GLU A 269 -10.35 -19.60 -1.33
CA GLU A 269 -9.36 -20.60 -0.92
C GLU A 269 -9.86 -21.45 0.26
N ASN A 270 -10.65 -20.85 1.16
CA ASN A 270 -11.23 -21.53 2.32
C ASN A 270 -12.57 -22.24 2.04
N ASN A 271 -13.22 -21.98 0.89
CA ASN A 271 -14.50 -22.58 0.52
C ASN A 271 -14.43 -23.17 -0.90
N SER A 272 -13.97 -24.42 -0.99
CA SER A 272 -13.90 -25.19 -2.24
C SER A 272 -15.26 -25.40 -2.95
N GLU A 273 -16.37 -25.12 -2.27
CA GLU A 273 -17.74 -25.23 -2.80
C GLU A 273 -18.23 -24.00 -3.56
N LEU A 274 -17.52 -22.86 -3.51
CA LEU A 274 -17.82 -21.65 -4.29
C LEU A 274 -17.36 -21.76 -5.76
N GLY A 275 -17.30 -22.98 -6.31
CA GLY A 275 -16.79 -23.33 -7.65
C GLY A 275 -17.55 -22.76 -8.85
N GLY A 276 -18.38 -21.72 -8.65
CA GLY A 276 -19.08 -20.99 -9.70
C GLY A 276 -18.75 -19.49 -9.78
N VAL A 277 -17.86 -18.96 -8.94
CA VAL A 277 -17.57 -17.52 -8.91
C VAL A 277 -16.46 -17.13 -9.90
N ASP A 278 -16.71 -16.05 -10.63
CA ASP A 278 -16.00 -15.51 -11.79
C ASP A 278 -14.48 -15.77 -11.79
N GLY A 279 -14.08 -16.86 -12.47
CA GLY A 279 -12.70 -17.31 -12.59
C GLY A 279 -11.75 -16.28 -13.20
N ASN A 280 -12.27 -15.17 -13.75
CA ASN A 280 -11.50 -14.10 -14.36
C ASN A 280 -10.74 -13.23 -13.34
N VAL A 281 -11.29 -12.95 -12.15
CA VAL A 281 -10.56 -12.20 -11.09
C VAL A 281 -9.36 -13.01 -10.60
N LEU A 282 -9.55 -14.31 -10.39
CA LEU A 282 -8.47 -15.24 -10.07
C LEU A 282 -7.49 -15.35 -11.24
N ARG A 283 -7.94 -15.48 -12.49
CA ARG A 283 -7.03 -15.61 -13.64
C ARG A 283 -6.11 -14.41 -13.81
N ASN A 284 -6.62 -13.21 -13.57
CA ASN A 284 -5.94 -11.96 -13.91
C ASN A 284 -5.01 -11.43 -12.81
N PHE A 285 -5.22 -11.81 -11.54
CA PHE A 285 -4.39 -11.36 -10.43
C PHE A 285 -3.76 -12.48 -9.58
N LYS A 286 -4.15 -13.76 -9.72
CA LYS A 286 -3.63 -14.85 -8.87
C LYS A 286 -2.13 -15.05 -9.01
N SER A 287 -1.56 -14.90 -10.21
CA SER A 287 -0.10 -15.04 -10.40
C SER A 287 0.67 -13.93 -9.66
N PHE A 288 0.13 -12.71 -9.64
CA PHE A 288 0.69 -11.58 -8.91
C PHE A 288 0.51 -11.71 -7.39
N LEU A 289 -0.72 -11.99 -6.96
CA LEU A 289 -1.10 -12.08 -5.56
C LEU A 289 -0.56 -13.35 -4.86
N SER A 290 -0.07 -14.35 -5.61
CA SER A 290 0.61 -15.52 -5.03
C SER A 290 2.14 -15.45 -5.12
N ASN A 291 2.71 -14.55 -5.93
CA ASN A 291 4.16 -14.48 -6.15
C ASN A 291 4.84 -13.38 -5.31
N THR A 292 5.63 -13.78 -4.32
CA THR A 292 6.35 -12.86 -3.42
C THR A 292 7.30 -11.92 -4.16
N PHE A 293 7.92 -12.36 -5.25
CA PHE A 293 8.80 -11.51 -6.05
C PHE A 293 8.03 -10.37 -6.74
N GLU A 294 6.85 -10.67 -7.29
CA GLU A 294 6.02 -9.64 -7.92
C GLU A 294 5.44 -8.66 -6.89
N LYS A 295 5.08 -9.13 -5.69
CA LYS A 295 4.72 -8.23 -4.58
C LYS A 295 5.88 -7.33 -4.17
N ALA A 296 7.10 -7.87 -4.11
CA ALA A 296 8.29 -7.08 -3.83
C ALA A 296 8.60 -6.06 -4.94
N ARG A 297 8.19 -6.32 -6.19
CA ARG A 297 8.28 -5.30 -7.26
C ARG A 297 7.34 -4.12 -7.01
N ALA A 298 6.20 -4.34 -6.37
CA ALA A 298 5.23 -3.30 -6.03
C ALA A 298 5.49 -2.65 -4.66
N SER A 299 6.27 -3.28 -3.79
CA SER A 299 6.60 -2.74 -2.47
C SER A 299 7.60 -1.59 -2.57
N SER A 300 7.60 -0.75 -1.55
CA SER A 300 8.55 0.35 -1.38
C SER A 300 9.99 -0.08 -1.21
N LEU A 301 10.23 -1.23 -0.58
CA LEU A 301 11.56 -1.81 -0.42
C LEU A 301 12.11 -2.37 -1.74
N GLY A 302 11.22 -2.65 -2.70
CA GLY A 302 11.60 -3.02 -4.05
C GLY A 302 12.31 -4.38 -4.17
N VAL A 303 12.78 -4.63 -5.40
CA VAL A 303 13.38 -5.91 -5.78
C VAL A 303 14.75 -6.13 -5.14
N ASN A 304 15.51 -5.06 -4.90
CA ASN A 304 16.86 -5.18 -4.36
C ASN A 304 16.84 -5.67 -2.91
N PHE A 305 15.93 -5.17 -2.08
CA PHE A 305 15.74 -5.66 -0.72
C PHE A 305 15.32 -7.11 -0.71
N TYR A 306 14.35 -7.47 -1.57
CA TYR A 306 13.92 -8.86 -1.75
C TYR A 306 15.10 -9.77 -2.08
N LYS A 307 15.90 -9.44 -3.10
CA LYS A 307 17.06 -10.25 -3.50
C LYS A 307 18.13 -10.35 -2.41
N GLY A 308 18.27 -9.30 -1.59
CA GLY A 308 19.22 -9.24 -0.49
C GLY A 308 18.80 -10.03 0.75
N PHE A 309 17.51 -10.18 1.02
CA PHE A 309 17.02 -10.77 2.28
C PHE A 309 16.25 -12.08 2.09
N TYR A 310 15.32 -12.11 1.14
CA TYR A 310 14.35 -13.21 1.00
C TYR A 310 14.98 -14.56 0.63
N PRO A 311 15.96 -14.66 -0.30
CA PRO A 311 16.61 -15.94 -0.60
C PRO A 311 17.25 -16.60 0.62
N THR A 312 17.85 -15.80 1.53
CA THR A 312 18.46 -16.32 2.76
C THR A 312 17.41 -16.96 3.66
N LEU A 313 16.27 -16.29 3.86
CA LEU A 313 15.16 -16.82 4.65
C LEU A 313 14.50 -18.03 3.98
N SER A 314 14.39 -18.02 2.65
CA SER A 314 13.73 -19.08 1.90
C SER A 314 14.53 -20.37 1.86
N ARG A 315 15.87 -20.30 1.98
CA ARG A 315 16.75 -21.49 2.03
C ARG A 315 16.54 -22.32 3.29
N VAL A 316 16.28 -21.67 4.43
CA VAL A 316 15.97 -22.30 5.72
C VAL A 316 14.67 -23.11 5.64
N VAL A 317 13.63 -22.56 4.98
CA VAL A 317 12.30 -23.20 4.87
C VAL A 317 12.30 -24.41 3.93
N HIS A 318 13.00 -24.34 2.80
CA HIS A 318 12.83 -25.30 1.71
C HIS A 318 13.82 -26.47 1.72
N GLN A 319 14.56 -26.69 2.81
CA GLN A 319 15.62 -27.72 2.89
C GLN A 319 16.49 -27.76 1.63
N SER A 320 16.96 -26.59 1.19
CA SER A 320 17.81 -26.50 0.00
C SER A 320 19.05 -27.38 0.19
N TYR A 321 19.49 -28.11 -0.85
CA TYR A 321 20.73 -28.90 -0.77
C TYR A 321 21.94 -28.08 -0.29
N LEU A 322 22.02 -26.78 -0.65
CA LEU A 322 23.05 -25.86 -0.15
C LEU A 322 22.92 -25.55 1.35
N TYR A 323 21.69 -25.57 1.87
CA TYR A 323 21.42 -25.40 3.30
C TYR A 323 21.73 -26.68 4.07
N VAL A 324 21.31 -27.83 3.54
CA VAL A 324 21.64 -29.16 4.07
C VAL A 324 23.16 -29.39 4.09
N GLU A 325 23.88 -28.94 3.06
CA GLU A 325 25.34 -29.00 3.01
C GLU A 325 26.00 -28.10 4.06
N ARG A 326 25.41 -26.93 4.36
CA ARG A 326 25.88 -26.04 5.42
C ARG A 326 25.64 -26.64 6.82
N GLU A 327 24.43 -27.13 7.09
CA GLU A 327 24.11 -27.87 8.32
C GLU A 327 25.02 -29.09 8.50
N ALA A 328 25.33 -29.79 7.42
CA ALA A 328 26.25 -30.92 7.44
C ALA A 328 27.71 -30.49 7.67
N SER A 329 28.12 -29.30 7.19
CA SER A 329 29.45 -28.74 7.45
C SER A 329 29.63 -28.25 8.88
N ASP A 330 28.55 -27.76 9.50
CA ASP A 330 28.51 -27.33 10.92
C ASP A 330 28.61 -28.53 11.89
N PHE A 331 28.68 -29.77 11.38
CA PHE A 331 29.05 -30.95 12.19
C PHE A 331 30.48 -30.86 12.75
N ASN A 332 31.36 -30.08 12.11
CA ASN A 332 32.79 -29.97 12.50
C ASN A 332 33.23 -28.54 12.88
N ASP A 333 32.46 -27.50 12.54
CA ASP A 333 32.80 -26.09 12.79
C ASP A 333 31.71 -25.38 13.61
N THR A 334 32.08 -24.27 14.27
CA THR A 334 31.11 -23.41 14.98
C THR A 334 30.52 -22.38 14.01
N PRO A 335 29.19 -22.31 13.82
CA PRO A 335 28.59 -21.39 12.86
C PRO A 335 28.77 -19.92 13.27
N ASP A 336 28.96 -19.03 12.27
CA ASP A 336 28.92 -17.57 12.46
C ASP A 336 27.47 -17.09 12.66
N GLU A 337 26.96 -17.30 13.87
CA GLU A 337 25.62 -16.89 14.29
C GLU A 337 25.51 -15.39 14.54
N ALA A 338 26.58 -14.74 15.03
CA ALA A 338 26.56 -13.33 15.41
C ALA A 338 26.35 -12.40 14.20
N GLY A 339 27.01 -12.66 13.08
CA GLY A 339 26.79 -11.92 11.83
C GLY A 339 25.38 -12.13 11.27
N SER A 340 24.85 -13.34 11.41
CA SER A 340 23.50 -13.70 10.94
C SER A 340 22.39 -13.04 11.77
N VAL A 341 22.55 -12.98 13.08
CA VAL A 341 21.66 -12.26 14.01
C VAL A 341 21.64 -10.76 13.72
N THR A 342 22.82 -10.15 13.55
CA THR A 342 22.94 -8.71 13.25
C THR A 342 22.21 -8.34 11.95
N ARG A 343 22.37 -9.17 10.92
CA ARG A 343 21.67 -8.99 9.64
C ARG A 343 20.15 -9.12 9.80
N LEU A 344 19.69 -10.08 10.61
CA LEU A 344 18.26 -10.27 10.87
C LEU A 344 17.65 -9.05 11.57
N VAL A 345 18.33 -8.50 12.59
CA VAL A 345 17.92 -7.26 13.26
C VAL A 345 17.84 -6.10 12.27
N LEU A 346 18.85 -5.90 11.44
CA LEU A 346 18.87 -4.83 10.44
C LEU A 346 17.71 -4.95 9.44
N CYS A 347 17.46 -6.16 8.92
CA CYS A 347 16.37 -6.38 7.99
C CYS A 347 15.00 -6.14 8.65
N MET A 348 14.81 -6.61 9.88
CA MET A 348 13.58 -6.36 10.62
C MET A 348 13.39 -4.88 10.95
N ASN A 349 14.46 -4.16 11.26
CA ASN A 349 14.44 -2.71 11.45
C ASN A 349 13.93 -1.99 10.19
N VAL A 350 14.50 -2.28 9.02
CA VAL A 350 14.07 -1.70 7.73
C VAL A 350 12.59 -1.99 7.45
N ILE A 351 12.15 -3.24 7.65
CA ILE A 351 10.75 -3.62 7.39
C ILE A 351 9.82 -2.91 8.38
N THR A 352 10.16 -2.87 9.67
CA THR A 352 9.38 -2.20 10.71
C THR A 352 9.28 -0.70 10.42
N PHE A 353 10.40 -0.05 10.10
CA PHE A 353 10.41 1.37 9.74
C PHE A 353 9.48 1.63 8.56
N ALA A 354 9.63 0.86 7.47
CA ALA A 354 8.80 1.00 6.28
C ALA A 354 7.29 0.76 6.55
N LEU A 355 6.94 -0.16 7.44
CA LEU A 355 5.57 -0.39 7.85
C LEU A 355 5.03 0.78 8.68
N VAL A 356 5.75 1.16 9.74
CA VAL A 356 5.32 2.20 10.69
C VAL A 356 5.20 3.55 10.02
N GLU A 357 6.20 3.97 9.24
CA GLU A 357 6.19 5.25 8.52
C GLU A 357 4.93 5.38 7.64
N ARG A 358 4.59 4.34 6.87
CA ARG A 358 3.40 4.34 6.01
C ARG A 358 2.12 4.48 6.82
N VAL A 359 2.03 3.79 7.95
CA VAL A 359 0.85 3.90 8.81
C VAL A 359 0.74 5.30 9.39
N LEU A 360 1.84 5.89 9.86
CA LEU A 360 1.82 7.25 10.40
C LEU A 360 1.47 8.30 9.32
N ASP A 361 2.00 8.15 8.10
CA ASP A 361 1.65 8.96 6.93
C ASP A 361 0.15 8.92 6.61
N ASP A 362 -0.49 7.78 6.87
CA ASP A 362 -1.89 7.49 6.52
C ASP A 362 -2.91 7.99 7.53
N VAL A 363 -2.47 8.22 8.77
CA VAL A 363 -3.31 8.74 9.86
C VAL A 363 -2.90 10.15 10.31
N GLY A 364 -1.95 10.76 9.60
CA GLY A 364 -1.47 12.12 9.87
C GLY A 364 -0.77 12.28 11.22
N ALA A 365 -0.10 11.22 11.70
CA ALA A 365 0.52 11.17 13.02
C ALA A 365 2.06 11.22 12.96
N GLN A 366 2.64 11.92 11.97
CA GLN A 366 4.09 12.10 11.91
C GLN A 366 4.60 12.83 13.16
N THR A 367 5.70 12.32 13.72
CA THR A 367 6.44 12.89 14.85
C THR A 367 7.42 13.97 14.45
#